data_AF-A0A3A0D8L7-F1
#
_entry.id   AF-A0A3A0D8L7-F1
#
_cell.length_a   1.000
_cell.length_b   1.000
_cell.length_c   1.000
_cell.angle_alpha   90.00
_cell.angle_beta   90.00
_cell.angle_gamma   90.00
#
_symmetry.space_group_name_H-M   'P 1'
#
loop_
_entity.id
_entity.type
_entity.pdbx_description
1 polymer ?
#
loop_
_entity_poly.entity_id
_entity_poly.type
_entity_poly.pdbx_seq_one_letter_code
_entity_poly.pdbx_strand_id
1 'polypeptide(L)'
;MRGVGLVQARIGLAVLAWECVYLAPGAAAQSLPGEDIVLAAANADAPDSAPTSADSSVEERLRVAQRTLDAARSVTPKGVKPPEELTQEVDLLQQLKSIPTQIEAAAGRKKELEAARDQLAAHLKVVAGGGMLEQPESEYLLLEQLRDELAAEQARTAATEAELASASEALERAKTAYAEKERQRRVVKESLDAKSPSADETQKAQLGQAHEIARLESQIAEATVRLREAEAANEKLAAENQQAELRLLKLRIAAWEKKAAFREQDLAKILSQIDEREAELREQAETLQADSEYPERQWRSAMERRSALGAARDAALDAEIESWRRAREAQRARIAAVSEQLAQHAKARTAWTRRYRIAAGEADAAELVAWRKEARQAIEDLNTAERSKTSRVAQLRGELARLDEQLQAARQTPDPSARWIGEQREHVAALVDVLGSSLVNVETSRRLHAKLLADIEGDAESNGVSAWAATAWSRVAAVWNHELTSVDDRPITVGKIISGVILLLIGLFLSRWLSGFVARRLIARFHVTEGAAAALQTILFYVLVVTVALFALRLVNVPLTAFTILGGALAVGVGFGSQNIVNNFFSGLILLAERPVRVGDVVEV
;
A
#
# COMPACT_ATOMS: atom_id res chain seq x y z
N MET A 1 -35.30 -35.17 18.98
CA MET A 1 -36.13 -34.28 18.14
C MET A 1 -35.21 -33.67 17.08
N ARG A 2 -35.13 -34.30 15.90
CA ARG A 2 -34.36 -33.80 14.74
C ARG A 2 -35.36 -33.04 13.87
N GLY A 3 -35.24 -31.72 13.76
CA GLY A 3 -36.16 -30.94 12.91
C GLY A 3 -36.37 -29.46 13.22
N VAL A 4 -35.57 -28.81 14.08
CA VAL A 4 -35.76 -27.37 14.39
C VAL A 4 -34.51 -26.51 14.12
N GLY A 5 -33.31 -27.11 14.04
CA GLY A 5 -32.04 -26.35 13.90
C GLY A 5 -31.75 -25.76 12.51
N LEU A 6 -32.46 -26.15 11.45
CA LEU A 6 -32.20 -25.65 10.09
C LEU A 6 -33.08 -24.45 9.69
N VAL A 7 -34.10 -24.12 10.49
CA VAL A 7 -35.01 -23.00 10.18
C VAL A 7 -34.52 -21.69 10.80
N GLN A 8 -33.82 -21.72 11.94
CA GLN A 8 -33.21 -20.52 12.51
C GLN A 8 -31.95 -20.03 11.76
N ALA A 9 -31.24 -20.92 11.06
CA ALA A 9 -30.07 -20.55 10.25
C ALA A 9 -30.42 -19.80 8.95
N ARG A 10 -31.66 -19.90 8.45
CA ARG A 10 -32.11 -19.17 7.24
C ARG A 10 -32.79 -17.84 7.54
N ILE A 11 -33.21 -17.60 8.79
CA ILE A 11 -33.75 -16.30 9.22
C ILE A 11 -32.61 -15.34 9.61
N GLY A 12 -31.51 -15.86 10.18
CA GLY A 12 -30.31 -15.05 10.49
C GLY A 12 -29.53 -14.55 9.27
N LEU A 13 -29.62 -15.22 8.12
CA LEU A 13 -28.95 -14.82 6.88
C LEU A 13 -29.73 -13.76 6.08
N ALA A 14 -31.04 -13.62 6.32
CA ALA A 14 -31.86 -12.59 5.68
C ALA A 14 -31.77 -11.22 6.40
N VAL A 15 -31.39 -11.20 7.69
CA VAL A 15 -31.16 -9.98 8.47
C VAL A 15 -29.78 -9.37 8.16
N LEU A 16 -28.77 -10.21 7.88
CA LEU A 16 -27.42 -9.75 7.51
C LEU A 16 -27.31 -9.11 6.12
N ALA A 17 -28.26 -9.40 5.22
CA ALA A 17 -28.29 -8.78 3.89
C ALA A 17 -28.85 -7.35 3.89
N TRP A 18 -29.62 -6.96 4.93
CA TRP A 18 -30.18 -5.62 5.06
C TRP A 18 -29.21 -4.65 5.78
N GLU A 19 -28.44 -5.13 6.76
CA GLU A 19 -27.50 -4.31 7.55
C GLU A 19 -26.35 -3.68 6.75
N CYS A 20 -26.10 -4.13 5.52
CA CYS A 20 -25.02 -3.58 4.68
C CYS A 20 -25.45 -2.41 3.77
N VAL A 21 -26.74 -2.07 3.68
CA VAL A 21 -27.24 -1.26 2.55
C VAL A 21 -27.43 0.23 2.88
N TYR A 22 -27.43 0.69 4.14
CA TYR A 22 -27.78 2.10 4.40
C TYR A 22 -26.95 2.93 5.39
N LEU A 23 -25.92 2.40 6.06
CA LEU A 23 -25.07 3.21 6.96
C LEU A 23 -23.54 3.05 6.79
N ALA A 24 -23.09 2.33 5.77
CA ALA A 24 -21.73 2.40 5.21
C ALA A 24 -21.71 1.77 3.80
N PRO A 25 -21.36 2.47 2.71
CA PRO A 25 -21.09 1.80 1.44
C PRO A 25 -19.68 1.22 1.54
N GLY A 26 -19.56 -0.07 1.80
CA GLY A 26 -18.23 -0.67 1.92
C GLY A 26 -18.11 -2.08 2.45
N ALA A 27 -19.10 -2.96 2.23
CA ALA A 27 -18.88 -4.43 2.27
C ALA A 27 -20.15 -5.21 1.86
N ALA A 28 -20.75 -4.89 0.71
CA ALA A 28 -21.65 -5.81 0.01
C ALA A 28 -21.68 -5.44 -1.47
N ALA A 29 -20.63 -5.77 -2.22
CA ALA A 29 -20.72 -5.81 -3.67
C ALA A 29 -21.46 -7.10 -4.07
N GLN A 30 -22.78 -7.11 -3.89
CA GLN A 30 -23.66 -7.87 -4.77
C GLN A 30 -24.32 -6.86 -5.72
N SER A 31 -23.95 -7.02 -7.00
CA SER A 31 -24.71 -6.64 -8.20
C SER A 31 -25.51 -5.34 -8.16
N LEU A 32 -25.03 -4.34 -8.91
CA LEU A 32 -25.90 -3.29 -9.45
C LEU A 32 -27.17 -3.92 -10.07
N PRO A 33 -28.37 -3.41 -9.76
CA PRO A 33 -29.59 -3.84 -10.42
C PRO A 33 -29.67 -3.16 -11.79
N GLY A 34 -29.21 -3.89 -12.81
CA GLY A 34 -29.56 -3.66 -14.20
C GLY A 34 -30.22 -4.93 -14.71
N GLU A 35 -31.46 -4.78 -15.17
CA GLU A 35 -32.31 -5.80 -15.76
C GLU A 35 -31.55 -6.80 -16.66
N ASP A 36 -31.91 -8.08 -16.50
CA ASP A 36 -31.89 -9.09 -17.55
C ASP A 36 -30.63 -9.14 -18.44
N ILE A 37 -29.50 -9.58 -17.87
CA ILE A 37 -28.56 -10.37 -18.68
C ILE A 37 -29.18 -11.76 -18.85
N VAL A 38 -30.16 -11.82 -19.74
CA VAL A 38 -30.62 -13.07 -20.33
C VAL A 38 -29.39 -13.76 -20.90
N LEU A 39 -29.12 -14.96 -20.39
CA LEU A 39 -28.34 -16.01 -21.05
C LEU A 39 -28.95 -16.28 -22.44
N ALA A 40 -28.63 -15.45 -23.41
CA ALA A 40 -28.99 -15.62 -24.82
C ALA A 40 -28.03 -14.85 -25.72
N ALA A 41 -26.75 -15.23 -25.68
CA ALA A 41 -25.89 -15.16 -26.86
C ALA A 41 -25.35 -16.57 -27.11
N ALA A 42 -26.25 -17.44 -27.54
CA ALA A 42 -25.87 -18.56 -28.38
C ALA A 42 -25.28 -17.99 -29.67
N ASN A 43 -24.13 -18.54 -30.07
CA ASN A 43 -23.55 -18.50 -31.42
C ASN A 43 -23.31 -17.11 -32.05
N ALA A 44 -22.12 -16.56 -31.83
CA ALA A 44 -21.45 -15.77 -32.85
C ALA A 44 -19.93 -15.86 -32.65
N ASP A 45 -19.28 -16.58 -33.57
CA ASP A 45 -17.86 -16.57 -33.92
C ASP A 45 -16.86 -16.87 -32.80
N ALA A 46 -16.74 -18.16 -32.50
CA ALA A 46 -15.46 -18.73 -32.10
C ALA A 46 -14.40 -18.32 -33.15
N PRO A 47 -13.22 -17.79 -32.75
CA PRO A 47 -12.13 -17.68 -33.69
C PRO A 47 -11.78 -19.11 -34.11
N ASP A 48 -11.93 -19.37 -35.39
CA ASP A 48 -11.60 -20.61 -36.08
C ASP A 48 -10.07 -20.80 -36.01
N SER A 49 -9.57 -21.21 -34.85
CA SER A 49 -8.21 -21.72 -34.69
C SER A 49 -8.29 -23.22 -34.54
N ALA A 50 -8.41 -23.90 -35.68
CA ALA A 50 -8.07 -25.31 -35.79
C ALA A 50 -6.74 -25.58 -35.06
N PRO A 51 -6.57 -26.74 -34.39
CA PRO A 51 -5.38 -27.03 -33.60
C PRO A 51 -4.16 -26.88 -34.50
N THR A 52 -3.35 -25.85 -34.23
CA THR A 52 -2.13 -25.57 -34.97
C THR A 52 -1.28 -26.84 -34.96
N SER A 53 -0.68 -27.23 -36.08
CA SER A 53 0.08 -28.47 -36.28
C SER A 53 1.20 -28.75 -35.25
N ALA A 54 1.57 -27.77 -34.43
CA ALA A 54 2.45 -27.93 -33.29
C ALA A 54 1.80 -28.64 -32.08
N ASP A 55 0.51 -28.41 -31.82
CA ASP A 55 -0.21 -28.91 -30.63
C ASP A 55 -0.49 -30.42 -30.71
N SER A 56 -0.87 -30.90 -31.90
CA SER A 56 -1.02 -32.34 -32.18
C SER A 56 0.31 -33.09 -32.06
N SER A 57 1.44 -32.44 -32.34
CA SER A 57 2.76 -33.04 -32.21
C SER A 57 3.20 -33.21 -30.75
N VAL A 58 2.87 -32.27 -29.86
CA VAL A 58 3.18 -32.35 -28.43
C VAL A 58 2.30 -33.38 -27.75
N GLU A 59 1.02 -33.46 -28.10
CA GLU A 59 0.12 -34.49 -27.58
C GLU A 59 0.54 -35.90 -28.01
N GLU A 60 0.93 -36.08 -29.26
CA GLU A 60 1.38 -37.37 -29.76
C GLU A 60 2.71 -37.78 -29.11
N ARG A 61 3.65 -36.84 -28.94
CA ARG A 61 4.90 -37.06 -28.20
C ARG A 61 4.64 -37.43 -26.73
N LEU A 62 3.73 -36.72 -26.07
CA LEU A 62 3.34 -37.02 -24.69
C LEU A 62 2.74 -38.43 -24.60
N ARG A 63 1.85 -38.82 -25.52
CA ARG A 63 1.28 -40.17 -25.57
C ARG A 63 2.35 -41.25 -25.74
N VAL A 64 3.32 -41.03 -26.64
CA VAL A 64 4.42 -41.97 -26.88
C VAL A 64 5.35 -42.06 -25.66
N ALA A 65 5.73 -40.93 -25.07
CA ALA A 65 6.57 -40.88 -23.87
C ALA A 65 5.89 -41.54 -22.66
N GLN A 66 4.59 -41.29 -22.45
CA GLN A 66 3.81 -41.90 -21.37
C GLN A 66 3.72 -43.43 -21.54
N ARG A 67 3.44 -43.93 -22.75
CA ARG A 67 3.42 -45.37 -23.04
C ARG A 67 4.77 -46.03 -22.79
N THR A 68 5.85 -45.35 -23.17
CA THR A 68 7.22 -45.83 -22.94
C THR A 68 7.56 -45.87 -21.45
N LEU A 69 7.14 -44.87 -20.68
CA LEU A 69 7.30 -44.83 -19.23
C LEU A 69 6.48 -45.92 -18.52
N ASP A 70 5.23 -46.14 -18.94
CA ASP A 70 4.36 -47.18 -18.39
C ASP A 70 4.88 -48.59 -18.71
N ALA A 71 5.38 -48.80 -19.93
CA ALA A 71 6.07 -50.03 -20.31
C ALA A 71 7.34 -50.25 -19.48
N ALA A 72 8.16 -49.22 -19.27
CA ALA A 72 9.35 -49.30 -18.43
C ALA A 72 9.01 -49.65 -16.98
N ARG A 73 7.95 -49.05 -16.42
CA ARG A 73 7.41 -49.35 -15.07
C ARG A 73 6.88 -50.77 -14.93
N SER A 74 6.35 -51.36 -16.01
CA SER A 74 5.85 -52.74 -16.02
C SER A 74 6.96 -53.80 -16.02
N VAL A 75 8.16 -53.44 -16.50
CA VAL A 75 9.33 -54.32 -16.62
C VAL A 75 10.30 -54.15 -15.43
N THR A 76 10.22 -53.04 -14.69
CA THR A 76 11.07 -52.80 -13.51
C THR A 76 10.54 -53.49 -12.25
N PRO A 77 11.38 -54.19 -11.46
CA PRO A 77 10.96 -54.82 -10.21
C PRO A 77 10.49 -53.78 -9.16
N LYS A 78 9.52 -54.16 -8.32
CA LYS A 78 8.96 -53.30 -7.25
C LYS A 78 10.07 -52.67 -6.41
N GLY A 79 10.20 -51.33 -6.46
CA GLY A 79 11.14 -50.55 -5.66
C GLY A 79 12.27 -49.86 -6.45
N VAL A 80 12.44 -50.16 -7.74
CA VAL A 80 13.41 -49.48 -8.62
C VAL A 80 12.73 -48.31 -9.35
N LYS A 81 13.30 -47.11 -9.25
CA LYS A 81 12.77 -45.91 -9.92
C LYS A 81 12.91 -46.05 -11.45
N PRO A 82 11.90 -45.62 -12.23
CA PRO A 82 12.02 -45.52 -13.69
C PRO A 82 13.14 -44.55 -14.09
N PRO A 83 13.62 -44.57 -15.35
CA PRO A 83 14.68 -43.68 -15.81
C PRO A 83 14.32 -42.21 -15.55
N GLU A 84 15.19 -41.49 -14.85
CA GLU A 84 14.92 -40.11 -14.39
C GLU A 84 14.64 -39.18 -15.57
N GLU A 85 15.35 -39.36 -16.69
CA GLU A 85 15.24 -38.53 -17.89
C GLU A 85 13.91 -38.71 -18.64
N LEU A 86 13.37 -39.94 -18.69
CA LEU A 86 12.04 -40.23 -19.28
C LEU A 86 10.92 -39.67 -18.42
N THR A 87 11.10 -39.69 -17.09
CA THR A 87 10.15 -39.07 -16.16
C THR A 87 10.16 -37.56 -16.31
N GLN A 88 11.36 -36.96 -16.43
CA GLN A 88 11.53 -35.53 -16.69
C GLN A 88 10.93 -35.10 -18.04
N GLU A 89 11.11 -35.87 -19.11
CA GLU A 89 10.52 -35.55 -20.42
C GLU A 89 8.98 -35.55 -20.38
N VAL A 90 8.36 -36.53 -19.71
CA VAL A 90 6.90 -36.58 -19.55
C VAL A 90 6.39 -35.38 -18.76
N ASP A 91 7.05 -35.03 -17.65
CA ASP A 91 6.64 -33.88 -16.83
C ASP A 91 6.74 -32.55 -17.61
N LEU A 92 7.83 -32.37 -18.39
CA LEU A 92 8.01 -31.19 -19.24
C LEU A 92 6.94 -31.11 -20.34
N LEU A 93 6.61 -32.22 -20.99
CA LEU A 93 5.55 -32.27 -22.00
C LEU A 93 4.17 -31.99 -21.41
N GLN A 94 3.89 -32.47 -20.19
CA GLN A 94 2.64 -32.14 -19.48
C GLN A 94 2.55 -30.64 -19.14
N GLN A 95 3.64 -30.04 -18.66
CA GLN A 95 3.70 -28.60 -18.40
C GLN A 95 3.47 -27.80 -19.69
N LEU A 96 4.18 -28.15 -20.77
CA LEU A 96 4.06 -27.48 -22.07
C LEU A 96 2.63 -27.54 -22.61
N LYS A 97 1.93 -28.67 -22.42
CA LYS A 97 0.54 -28.84 -22.81
C LYS A 97 -0.43 -27.93 -22.04
N SER A 98 -0.14 -27.62 -20.78
CA SER A 98 -1.05 -26.85 -19.92
C SER A 98 -1.00 -25.33 -20.14
N ILE A 99 0.11 -24.80 -20.66
CA ILE A 99 0.33 -23.36 -20.81
C ILE A 99 -0.62 -22.71 -21.85
N PRO A 100 -0.87 -23.30 -23.04
CA PRO A 100 -1.81 -22.73 -24.01
C PRO A 100 -3.21 -22.46 -23.44
N THR A 101 -3.76 -23.38 -22.64
CA THR A 101 -5.07 -23.19 -21.99
C THR A 101 -5.06 -22.01 -21.02
N GLN A 102 -3.94 -21.76 -20.33
CA GLN A 102 -3.78 -20.59 -19.47
C GLN A 102 -3.69 -19.29 -20.29
N ILE A 103 -3.03 -19.32 -21.45
CA ILE A 103 -2.99 -18.19 -22.38
C ILE A 103 -4.38 -17.86 -22.93
N GLU A 104 -5.18 -18.87 -23.27
CA GLU A 104 -6.57 -18.69 -23.70
C GLU A 104 -7.43 -18.08 -22.59
N ALA A 105 -7.27 -18.55 -21.34
CA ALA A 105 -7.95 -17.97 -20.19
C ALA A 105 -7.55 -16.49 -19.99
N ALA A 106 -6.25 -16.17 -20.13
CA ALA A 106 -5.77 -14.79 -20.09
C ALA A 106 -6.36 -13.94 -21.24
N ALA A 107 -6.50 -14.49 -22.44
CA ALA A 107 -7.15 -13.80 -23.56
C ALA A 107 -8.65 -13.55 -23.32
N GLY A 108 -9.35 -14.50 -22.69
CA GLY A 108 -10.73 -14.31 -22.23
C GLY A 108 -10.84 -13.16 -21.23
N ARG A 109 -9.98 -13.15 -20.21
CA ARG A 109 -9.92 -12.07 -19.21
C ARG A 109 -9.66 -10.70 -19.84
N LYS A 110 -8.79 -10.65 -20.85
CA LYS A 110 -8.51 -9.41 -21.60
C LYS A 110 -9.79 -8.83 -22.22
N LYS A 111 -10.61 -9.67 -22.87
CA LYS A 111 -11.87 -9.23 -23.51
C LYS A 111 -12.85 -8.66 -22.50
N GLU A 112 -12.97 -9.27 -21.33
CA GLU A 112 -13.81 -8.76 -20.23
C GLU A 112 -13.36 -7.36 -19.78
N LEU A 113 -12.05 -7.18 -19.60
CA LEU A 113 -11.46 -5.90 -19.20
C LEU A 113 -11.63 -4.83 -20.28
N GLU A 114 -11.52 -5.18 -21.57
CA GLU A 114 -11.77 -4.26 -22.69
C GLU A 114 -13.25 -3.83 -22.72
N ALA A 115 -14.19 -4.77 -22.53
CA ALA A 115 -15.61 -4.45 -22.45
C ALA A 115 -15.94 -3.52 -21.26
N ALA A 116 -15.35 -3.77 -20.10
CA ALA A 116 -15.48 -2.90 -18.93
C ALA A 116 -14.93 -1.48 -19.20
N ARG A 117 -13.78 -1.38 -19.90
CA ARG A 117 -13.21 -0.09 -20.31
C ARG A 117 -14.16 0.71 -21.19
N ASP A 118 -14.80 0.04 -22.15
CA ASP A 118 -15.71 0.70 -23.10
C ASP A 118 -16.98 1.21 -22.39
N GLN A 119 -17.51 0.45 -21.44
CA GLN A 119 -18.60 0.90 -20.56
C GLN A 119 -18.20 2.11 -19.72
N LEU A 120 -17.01 2.08 -19.12
CA LEU A 120 -16.45 3.19 -18.34
C LEU A 120 -16.26 4.45 -19.18
N ALA A 121 -15.76 4.30 -20.40
CA ALA A 121 -15.61 5.41 -21.34
C ALA A 121 -16.96 6.04 -21.71
N ALA A 122 -18.01 5.22 -21.88
CA ALA A 122 -19.36 5.71 -22.11
C ALA A 122 -19.89 6.51 -20.91
N HIS A 123 -19.73 5.99 -19.69
CA HIS A 123 -20.14 6.68 -18.46
C HIS A 123 -19.39 8.01 -18.27
N LEU A 124 -18.07 8.02 -18.47
CA LEU A 124 -17.25 9.22 -18.41
C LEU A 124 -17.72 10.29 -19.39
N LYS A 125 -18.13 9.90 -20.60
CA LYS A 125 -18.64 10.83 -21.61
C LYS A 125 -19.98 11.45 -21.19
N VAL A 126 -20.88 10.68 -20.58
CA VAL A 126 -22.16 11.19 -20.07
C VAL A 126 -21.94 12.21 -18.96
N VAL A 127 -21.10 11.85 -17.97
CA VAL A 127 -20.82 12.73 -16.82
C VAL A 127 -20.05 13.99 -17.25
N ALA A 128 -19.06 13.87 -18.13
CA ALA A 128 -18.32 15.01 -18.68
C ALA A 128 -19.20 15.94 -19.53
N GLY A 129 -20.22 15.40 -20.18
CA GLY A 129 -21.24 16.16 -20.92
C GLY A 129 -22.27 16.88 -20.04
N GLY A 130 -22.12 16.81 -18.70
CA GLY A 130 -23.06 17.40 -17.74
C GLY A 130 -24.31 16.56 -17.50
N GLY A 131 -24.38 15.33 -18.04
CA GLY A 131 -25.45 14.39 -17.76
C GLY A 131 -25.37 13.90 -16.31
N MET A 132 -26.47 14.06 -15.56
CA MET A 132 -26.63 13.45 -14.24
C MET A 132 -27.18 12.04 -14.41
N LEU A 133 -26.47 11.05 -13.86
CA LEU A 133 -26.89 9.64 -13.88
C LEU A 133 -27.99 9.35 -12.85
N GLU A 134 -28.14 10.18 -11.83
CA GLU A 134 -29.05 9.97 -10.69
C GLU A 134 -29.71 11.30 -10.28
N GLN A 135 -30.99 11.26 -9.93
CA GLN A 135 -31.68 12.31 -9.17
C GLN A 135 -31.87 11.82 -7.74
N PRO A 136 -31.01 12.21 -6.78
CA PRO A 136 -31.10 11.73 -5.42
C PRO A 136 -32.24 12.40 -4.65
N GLU A 137 -32.83 11.68 -3.69
CA GLU A 137 -33.75 12.28 -2.70
C GLU A 137 -33.03 13.31 -1.82
N SER A 138 -31.74 13.11 -1.53
CA SER A 138 -30.87 14.04 -0.80
C SER A 138 -29.51 14.17 -1.46
N GLU A 139 -29.20 15.38 -1.93
CA GLU A 139 -27.92 15.72 -2.56
C GLU A 139 -26.75 15.61 -1.58
N TYR A 140 -26.99 15.94 -0.30
CA TYR A 140 -25.98 15.86 0.76
C TYR A 140 -25.64 14.42 1.12
N LEU A 141 -26.66 13.56 1.32
CA LEU A 141 -26.42 12.15 1.62
C LEU A 141 -25.76 11.42 0.46
N LEU A 142 -26.12 11.74 -0.79
CA LEU A 142 -25.43 11.20 -1.95
C LEU A 142 -23.95 11.63 -1.97
N LEU A 143 -23.67 12.91 -1.71
CA LEU A 143 -22.29 13.39 -1.66
C LEU A 143 -21.47 12.69 -0.56
N GLU A 144 -22.04 12.48 0.63
CA GLU A 144 -21.40 11.73 1.71
C GLU A 144 -21.14 10.27 1.31
N GLN A 145 -22.08 9.63 0.62
CA GLN A 145 -21.91 8.27 0.11
C GLN A 145 -20.76 8.20 -0.92
N LEU A 146 -20.74 9.12 -1.89
CA LEU A 146 -19.68 9.17 -2.91
C LEU A 146 -18.29 9.44 -2.28
N ARG A 147 -18.22 10.26 -1.22
CA ARG A 147 -16.99 10.48 -0.46
C ARG A 147 -16.54 9.25 0.31
N ASP A 148 -17.48 8.47 0.85
CA ASP A 148 -17.17 7.20 1.51
C ASP A 148 -16.67 6.15 0.51
N GLU A 149 -17.26 6.10 -0.68
CA GLU A 149 -16.79 5.25 -1.79
C GLU A 149 -15.37 5.64 -2.24
N LEU A 150 -15.00 6.93 -2.17
CA LEU A 150 -13.71 7.41 -2.64
C LEU A 150 -12.53 6.74 -1.92
N ALA A 151 -12.60 6.58 -0.60
CA ALA A 151 -11.54 5.94 0.17
C ALA A 151 -11.38 4.45 -0.21
N ALA A 152 -12.50 3.75 -0.41
CA ALA A 152 -12.49 2.36 -0.86
C ALA A 152 -11.90 2.24 -2.27
N GLU A 153 -12.27 3.13 -3.18
CA GLU A 153 -11.75 3.16 -4.55
C GLU A 153 -10.25 3.50 -4.61
N GLN A 154 -9.77 4.40 -3.75
CA GLN A 154 -8.35 4.67 -3.61
C GLN A 154 -7.57 3.42 -3.15
N ALA A 155 -8.11 2.67 -2.18
CA ALA A 155 -7.50 1.43 -1.72
C ALA A 155 -7.49 0.36 -2.82
N ARG A 156 -8.57 0.21 -3.60
CA ARG A 156 -8.63 -0.70 -4.75
C ARG A 156 -7.63 -0.32 -5.85
N THR A 157 -7.46 0.98 -6.10
CA THR A 157 -6.46 1.48 -7.06
C THR A 157 -5.05 1.11 -6.61
N ALA A 158 -4.72 1.31 -5.32
CA ALA A 158 -3.41 0.93 -4.80
C ALA A 158 -3.17 -0.60 -4.86
N ALA A 159 -4.21 -1.41 -4.62
CA ALA A 159 -4.12 -2.87 -4.72
C ALA A 159 -3.84 -3.34 -6.16
N THR A 160 -4.59 -2.83 -7.14
CA THR A 160 -4.40 -3.16 -8.57
C THR A 160 -3.05 -2.68 -9.09
N GLU A 161 -2.54 -1.54 -8.63
CA GLU A 161 -1.18 -1.07 -8.94
C GLU A 161 -0.10 -2.01 -8.37
N ALA A 162 -0.31 -2.57 -7.18
CA ALA A 162 0.60 -3.56 -6.59
C ALA A 162 0.56 -4.91 -7.35
N GLU A 163 -0.62 -5.34 -7.80
CA GLU A 163 -0.80 -6.54 -8.64
C GLU A 163 -0.07 -6.37 -9.98
N LEU A 164 -0.21 -5.21 -10.64
CA LEU A 164 0.53 -4.88 -11.86
C LEU A 164 2.05 -4.91 -11.65
N ALA A 165 2.55 -4.36 -10.54
CA ALA A 165 3.97 -4.39 -10.21
C ALA A 165 4.47 -5.84 -10.05
N SER A 166 3.72 -6.67 -9.32
CA SER A 166 4.02 -8.10 -9.12
C SER A 166 4.03 -8.87 -10.45
N ALA A 167 3.03 -8.64 -11.31
CA ALA A 167 2.94 -9.28 -12.62
C ALA A 167 4.09 -8.86 -13.55
N SER A 168 4.47 -7.58 -13.52
CA SER A 168 5.61 -7.06 -14.28
C SER A 168 6.94 -7.68 -13.83
N GLU A 169 7.14 -7.85 -12.52
CA GLU A 169 8.31 -8.53 -11.98
C GLU A 169 8.32 -10.02 -12.34
N ALA A 170 7.16 -10.70 -12.30
CA ALA A 170 7.04 -12.08 -12.74
C ALA A 170 7.39 -12.26 -14.23
N LEU A 171 7.00 -11.31 -15.08
CA LEU A 171 7.35 -11.28 -16.49
C LEU A 171 8.87 -11.13 -16.71
N GLU A 172 9.53 -10.20 -16.01
CA GLU A 172 10.98 -10.03 -16.15
C GLU A 172 11.76 -11.25 -15.64
N ARG A 173 11.28 -11.90 -14.56
CA ARG A 173 11.81 -13.20 -14.11
C ARG A 173 11.62 -14.30 -15.15
N ALA A 174 10.48 -14.35 -15.84
CA ALA A 174 10.26 -15.31 -16.91
C ALA A 174 11.20 -15.06 -18.11
N LYS A 175 11.40 -13.81 -18.52
CA LYS A 175 12.31 -13.44 -19.63
C LYS A 175 13.76 -13.82 -19.33
N THR A 176 14.22 -13.55 -18.12
CA THR A 176 15.58 -13.93 -17.68
C THR A 176 15.75 -15.45 -17.62
N ALA A 177 14.76 -16.18 -17.11
CA ALA A 177 14.77 -17.64 -17.12
C ALA A 177 14.78 -18.22 -18.55
N TYR A 178 13.98 -17.66 -19.47
CA TYR A 178 14.02 -18.04 -20.88
C TYR A 178 15.39 -17.81 -21.52
N ALA A 179 15.99 -16.64 -21.29
CA ALA A 179 17.32 -16.33 -21.82
C ALA A 179 18.39 -17.34 -21.32
N GLU A 180 18.30 -17.76 -20.07
CA GLU A 180 19.20 -18.77 -19.50
C GLU A 180 18.96 -20.16 -20.10
N LYS A 181 17.70 -20.61 -20.19
CA LYS A 181 17.34 -21.89 -20.81
C LYS A 181 17.73 -21.97 -22.28
N GLU A 182 17.58 -20.87 -23.02
CA GLU A 182 18.01 -20.78 -24.41
C GLU A 182 19.55 -20.83 -24.55
N ARG A 183 20.30 -20.24 -23.61
CA ARG A 183 21.77 -20.39 -23.56
C ARG A 183 22.18 -21.84 -23.30
N GLN A 184 21.56 -22.50 -22.31
CA GLN A 184 21.83 -23.90 -21.99
C GLN A 184 21.57 -24.81 -23.20
N ARG A 185 20.44 -24.62 -23.88
CA ARG A 185 20.11 -25.35 -25.12
C ARG A 185 21.20 -25.19 -26.19
N ARG A 186 21.70 -23.97 -26.41
CA ARG A 186 22.77 -23.69 -27.40
C ARG A 186 24.08 -24.37 -27.04
N VAL A 187 24.50 -24.31 -25.78
CA VAL A 187 25.74 -24.97 -25.31
C VAL A 187 25.66 -26.48 -25.50
N VAL A 188 24.53 -27.11 -25.14
CA VAL A 188 24.34 -28.55 -25.34
C VAL A 188 24.34 -28.89 -26.84
N LYS A 189 23.70 -28.06 -27.67
CA LYS A 189 23.72 -28.24 -29.13
C LYS A 189 25.13 -28.15 -29.72
N GLU A 190 25.91 -27.14 -29.33
CA GLU A 190 27.30 -26.99 -29.76
C GLU A 190 28.16 -28.19 -29.34
N SER A 191 27.94 -28.73 -28.14
CA SER A 191 28.64 -29.93 -27.67
C SER A 191 28.27 -31.20 -28.46
N LEU A 192 27.04 -31.26 -28.97
CA LEU A 192 26.56 -32.34 -29.84
C LEU A 192 27.17 -32.21 -31.25
N ASP A 193 27.19 -31.01 -31.81
CA ASP A 193 27.70 -30.71 -33.16
C ASP A 193 29.23 -30.84 -33.23
N ALA A 194 29.96 -30.60 -32.13
CA ALA A 194 31.42 -30.69 -32.06
C ALA A 194 31.97 -32.13 -32.07
N LYS A 195 31.13 -33.17 -31.94
CA LYS A 195 31.59 -34.57 -31.93
C LYS A 195 31.74 -35.14 -33.35
N SER A 196 32.94 -35.64 -33.66
CA SER A 196 33.30 -36.31 -34.91
C SER A 196 32.47 -37.60 -35.16
N PRO A 197 32.20 -38.01 -36.41
CA PRO A 197 31.42 -39.22 -36.74
C PRO A 197 31.95 -40.56 -36.18
N SER A 198 33.15 -40.58 -35.59
CA SER A 198 33.75 -41.75 -34.92
C SER A 198 33.57 -41.79 -33.40
N ALA A 199 32.73 -40.92 -32.82
CA ALA A 199 32.46 -40.89 -31.38
C ALA A 199 31.59 -42.08 -30.92
N ASP A 200 31.81 -42.54 -29.68
CA ASP A 200 31.05 -43.59 -28.99
C ASP A 200 29.52 -43.35 -29.10
N GLU A 201 28.79 -44.29 -29.72
CA GLU A 201 27.34 -44.19 -29.99
C GLU A 201 26.55 -43.89 -28.71
N THR A 202 26.99 -44.44 -27.57
CA THR A 202 26.36 -44.27 -26.27
C THR A 202 26.39 -42.82 -25.80
N GLN A 203 27.52 -42.14 -25.93
CA GLN A 203 27.65 -40.75 -25.54
C GLN A 203 26.92 -39.80 -26.51
N LYS A 204 26.81 -40.17 -27.79
CA LYS A 204 26.06 -39.40 -28.78
C LYS A 204 24.56 -39.47 -28.49
N ALA A 205 24.05 -40.63 -28.08
CA ALA A 205 22.67 -40.79 -27.63
C ALA A 205 22.34 -39.95 -26.38
N GLN A 206 23.22 -39.98 -25.36
CA GLN A 206 23.06 -39.19 -24.14
C GLN A 206 23.03 -37.67 -24.41
N LEU A 207 23.93 -37.16 -25.25
CA LEU A 207 23.94 -35.74 -25.63
C LEU A 207 22.71 -35.34 -26.47
N GLY A 208 22.23 -36.25 -27.33
CA GLY A 208 20.99 -36.04 -28.09
C GLY A 208 19.77 -35.93 -27.18
N GLN A 209 19.67 -36.78 -26.16
CA GLN A 209 18.61 -36.74 -25.17
C GLN A 209 18.69 -35.49 -24.28
N ALA A 210 19.89 -35.12 -23.83
CA ALA A 210 20.12 -33.87 -23.09
C ALA A 210 19.73 -32.62 -23.92
N HIS A 211 20.01 -32.63 -25.22
CA HIS A 211 19.59 -31.55 -26.12
C HIS A 211 18.06 -31.47 -26.25
N GLU A 212 17.35 -32.59 -26.35
CA GLU A 212 15.88 -32.59 -26.39
C GLU A 212 15.25 -32.11 -25.08
N ILE A 213 15.80 -32.50 -23.92
CA ILE A 213 15.36 -31.97 -22.62
C ILE A 213 15.59 -30.45 -22.57
N ALA A 214 16.80 -29.98 -22.91
CA ALA A 214 17.11 -28.54 -22.92
C ALA A 214 16.22 -27.76 -23.92
N ARG A 215 15.84 -28.38 -25.03
CA ARG A 215 14.88 -27.82 -26.00
C ARG A 215 13.49 -27.70 -25.39
N LEU A 216 12.97 -28.73 -24.73
CA LEU A 216 11.66 -28.69 -24.07
C LEU A 216 11.63 -27.63 -22.96
N GLU A 217 12.68 -27.56 -22.13
CA GLU A 217 12.80 -26.53 -21.09
C GLU A 217 12.81 -25.12 -21.67
N SER A 218 13.51 -24.89 -22.79
CA SER A 218 13.51 -23.61 -23.49
C SER A 218 12.13 -23.28 -24.07
N GLN A 219 11.43 -24.25 -24.66
CA GLN A 219 10.07 -24.06 -25.19
C GLN A 219 9.05 -23.72 -24.10
N ILE A 220 9.14 -24.40 -22.95
CA ILE A 220 8.30 -24.11 -21.77
C ILE A 220 8.59 -22.70 -21.26
N ALA A 221 9.87 -22.33 -21.14
CA ALA A 221 10.24 -20.99 -20.71
C ALA A 221 9.75 -19.91 -21.68
N GLU A 222 9.81 -20.15 -23.00
CA GLU A 222 9.25 -19.24 -24.01
C GLU A 222 7.72 -19.11 -23.88
N ALA A 223 7.01 -20.24 -23.77
CA ALA A 223 5.56 -20.25 -23.59
C ALA A 223 5.15 -19.56 -22.27
N THR A 224 5.94 -19.75 -21.21
CA THR A 224 5.76 -19.08 -19.92
C THR A 224 5.93 -17.57 -20.05
N VAL A 225 6.92 -17.09 -20.82
CA VAL A 225 7.06 -15.64 -21.11
C VAL A 225 5.80 -15.12 -21.77
N ARG A 226 5.29 -15.78 -22.83
CA ARG A 226 4.05 -15.35 -23.51
C ARG A 226 2.84 -15.30 -22.57
N LEU A 227 2.71 -16.28 -21.67
CA LEU A 227 1.67 -16.26 -20.64
C LEU A 227 1.83 -15.06 -19.71
N ARG A 228 3.03 -14.83 -19.16
CA ARG A 228 3.29 -13.69 -18.27
C ARG A 228 3.12 -12.34 -18.97
N GLU A 229 3.41 -12.26 -20.27
CA GLU A 229 3.13 -11.07 -21.08
C GLU A 229 1.63 -10.79 -21.18
N ALA A 230 0.83 -11.82 -21.42
CA ALA A 230 -0.63 -11.70 -21.46
C ALA A 230 -1.22 -11.31 -20.10
N GLU A 231 -0.76 -11.94 -19.01
CA GLU A 231 -1.17 -11.59 -17.64
C GLU A 231 -0.78 -10.15 -17.27
N ALA A 232 0.47 -9.74 -17.50
CA ALA A 232 0.91 -8.37 -17.22
C ALA A 232 0.14 -7.33 -18.05
N ALA A 233 -0.22 -7.64 -19.30
CA ALA A 233 -1.07 -6.78 -20.11
C ALA A 233 -2.49 -6.67 -19.54
N ASN A 234 -3.06 -7.77 -19.02
CA ASN A 234 -4.36 -7.76 -18.35
C ASN A 234 -4.32 -6.92 -17.07
N GLU A 235 -3.33 -7.11 -16.21
CA GLU A 235 -3.20 -6.31 -14.98
C GLU A 235 -3.01 -4.83 -15.27
N LYS A 236 -2.29 -4.51 -16.36
CA LYS A 236 -2.15 -3.12 -16.80
C LYS A 236 -3.49 -2.53 -17.19
N LEU A 237 -4.27 -3.25 -17.98
CA LEU A 237 -5.60 -2.82 -18.40
C LEU A 237 -6.58 -2.71 -17.21
N ALA A 238 -6.50 -3.63 -16.26
CA ALA A 238 -7.27 -3.58 -15.02
C ALA A 238 -6.94 -2.33 -14.19
N ALA A 239 -5.65 -2.03 -14.00
CA ALA A 239 -5.21 -0.82 -13.31
C ALA A 239 -5.65 0.47 -14.03
N GLU A 240 -5.57 0.51 -15.37
CA GLU A 240 -6.07 1.63 -16.17
C GLU A 240 -7.60 1.83 -16.00
N ASN A 241 -8.37 0.75 -16.01
CA ASN A 241 -9.82 0.78 -15.75
C ASN A 241 -10.13 1.27 -14.34
N GLN A 242 -9.42 0.78 -13.32
CA GLN A 242 -9.60 1.21 -11.93
C GLN A 242 -9.29 2.70 -11.77
N GLN A 243 -8.23 3.20 -12.41
CA GLN A 243 -7.92 4.63 -12.41
C GLN A 243 -9.01 5.46 -13.11
N ALA A 244 -9.65 4.93 -14.17
CA ALA A 244 -10.76 5.59 -14.83
C ALA A 244 -12.02 5.65 -13.94
N GLU A 245 -12.31 4.59 -13.19
CA GLU A 245 -13.37 4.56 -12.16
C GLU A 245 -13.13 5.62 -11.08
N LEU A 246 -11.91 5.67 -10.53
CA LEU A 246 -11.53 6.67 -9.54
C LEU A 246 -11.70 8.10 -10.07
N ARG A 247 -11.35 8.34 -11.34
CA ARG A 247 -11.57 9.64 -12.00
C ARG A 247 -13.06 9.95 -12.15
N LEU A 248 -13.87 8.98 -12.58
CA LEU A 248 -15.32 9.13 -12.69
C LEU A 248 -15.94 9.50 -11.34
N LEU A 249 -15.55 8.79 -10.28
CA LEU A 249 -16.04 9.06 -8.93
C LEU A 249 -15.67 10.47 -8.44
N LYS A 250 -14.41 10.89 -8.65
CA LYS A 250 -13.97 12.26 -8.33
C LYS A 250 -14.76 13.33 -9.08
N LEU A 251 -15.07 13.10 -10.36
CA LEU A 251 -15.90 14.00 -11.15
C LEU A 251 -17.34 14.06 -10.62
N ARG A 252 -17.92 12.93 -10.23
CA ARG A 252 -19.25 12.87 -9.58
C ARG A 252 -19.26 13.67 -8.27
N ILE A 253 -18.26 13.49 -7.41
CA ILE A 253 -18.11 14.24 -6.16
C ILE A 253 -18.06 15.75 -6.45
N ALA A 254 -17.20 16.18 -7.39
CA ALA A 254 -17.06 17.58 -7.75
C ALA A 254 -18.35 18.20 -8.33
N ALA A 255 -19.17 17.40 -9.03
CA ALA A 255 -20.46 17.85 -9.57
C ALA A 255 -21.50 18.14 -8.48
N TRP A 256 -21.46 17.37 -7.37
CA TRP A 256 -22.39 17.51 -6.25
C TRP A 256 -21.88 18.46 -5.17
N GLU A 257 -20.57 18.62 -5.00
CA GLU A 257 -19.96 19.48 -3.97
C GLU A 257 -20.51 20.90 -3.91
N LYS A 258 -20.82 21.50 -5.06
CA LYS A 258 -21.35 22.87 -5.13
C LYS A 258 -22.86 22.96 -4.90
N LYS A 259 -23.58 21.83 -5.04
CA LYS A 259 -25.04 21.77 -5.00
C LYS A 259 -25.54 21.26 -3.64
N ALA A 260 -24.81 20.32 -3.05
CA ALA A 260 -25.14 19.70 -1.79
C ALA A 260 -25.03 20.72 -0.65
N ALA A 261 -26.14 20.89 0.06
CA ALA A 261 -26.19 21.63 1.32
C ALA A 261 -26.77 20.69 2.38
N PHE A 262 -26.20 20.70 3.58
CA PHE A 262 -26.72 19.89 4.68
C PHE A 262 -27.99 20.57 5.23
N ARG A 263 -29.17 20.04 4.89
CA ARG A 263 -30.47 20.61 5.29
C ARG A 263 -31.01 19.94 6.55
N GLU A 264 -31.92 20.62 7.23
CA GLU A 264 -32.59 20.09 8.42
C GLU A 264 -33.33 18.76 8.14
N GLN A 265 -33.92 18.62 6.95
CA GLN A 265 -34.57 17.38 6.50
C GLN A 265 -33.60 16.20 6.42
N ASP A 266 -32.35 16.46 6.00
CA ASP A 266 -31.30 15.42 5.94
C ASP A 266 -30.92 14.98 7.35
N LEU A 267 -30.76 15.93 8.28
CA LEU A 267 -30.48 15.64 9.68
C LEU A 267 -31.63 14.84 10.30
N ALA A 268 -32.88 15.24 10.09
CA ALA A 268 -34.05 14.54 10.60
C ALA A 268 -34.11 13.09 10.08
N LYS A 269 -33.80 12.85 8.80
CA LYS A 269 -33.73 11.50 8.21
C LYS A 269 -32.64 10.66 8.87
N ILE A 270 -31.44 11.21 9.05
CA ILE A 270 -30.32 10.51 9.74
C ILE A 270 -30.70 10.17 11.18
N LEU A 271 -31.29 11.12 11.91
CA LEU A 271 -31.69 10.93 13.31
C LEU A 271 -32.78 9.87 13.44
N SER A 272 -33.77 9.85 12.55
CA SER A 272 -34.81 8.81 12.50
C SER A 272 -34.21 7.42 12.29
N GLN A 273 -33.25 7.29 11.37
CA GLN A 273 -32.55 6.01 11.14
C GLN A 273 -31.74 5.55 12.36
N ILE A 274 -31.13 6.48 13.09
CA ILE A 274 -30.45 6.18 14.35
C ILE A 274 -31.46 5.72 15.41
N ASP A 275 -32.62 6.38 15.51
CA ASP A 275 -33.68 6.01 16.46
C ASP A 275 -34.24 4.61 16.19
N GLU A 276 -34.55 4.29 14.93
CA GLU A 276 -34.98 2.95 14.49
C GLU A 276 -33.93 1.90 14.86
N ARG A 277 -32.66 2.18 14.55
CA ARG A 277 -31.59 1.22 14.81
C ARG A 277 -31.31 1.03 16.30
N GLU A 278 -31.41 2.09 17.10
CA GLU A 278 -31.32 1.97 18.56
C GLU A 278 -32.45 1.11 19.13
N ALA A 279 -33.67 1.19 18.57
CA ALA A 279 -34.78 0.36 19.01
C ALA A 279 -34.52 -1.13 18.71
N GLU A 280 -34.07 -1.45 17.49
CA GLU A 280 -33.68 -2.81 17.11
C GLU A 280 -32.57 -3.37 18.01
N LEU A 281 -31.53 -2.57 18.28
CA LEU A 281 -30.41 -3.00 19.14
C LEU A 281 -30.84 -3.22 20.59
N ARG A 282 -31.82 -2.45 21.10
CA ARG A 282 -32.39 -2.68 22.44
C ARG A 282 -33.15 -4.01 22.50
N GLU A 283 -33.98 -4.31 21.50
CA GLU A 283 -34.68 -5.60 21.42
C GLU A 283 -33.69 -6.78 21.31
N GLN A 284 -32.63 -6.62 20.51
CA GLN A 284 -31.56 -7.61 20.41
C GLN A 284 -30.82 -7.80 21.74
N ALA A 285 -30.55 -6.71 22.48
CA ALA A 285 -29.90 -6.79 23.78
C ALA A 285 -30.74 -7.58 24.80
N GLU A 286 -32.06 -7.32 24.85
CA GLU A 286 -32.99 -8.05 25.71
C GLU A 286 -33.02 -9.55 25.38
N THR A 287 -33.08 -9.88 24.09
CA THR A 287 -33.07 -11.27 23.61
C THR A 287 -31.77 -11.98 23.99
N LEU A 288 -30.62 -11.35 23.73
CA LEU A 288 -29.31 -11.91 24.06
C LEU A 288 -29.12 -12.08 25.58
N GLN A 289 -29.68 -11.18 26.37
CA GLN A 289 -29.63 -11.24 27.82
C GLN A 289 -30.49 -12.41 28.34
N ALA A 290 -31.68 -12.63 27.80
CA ALA A 290 -32.51 -13.78 28.12
C ALA A 290 -31.81 -15.11 27.75
N ASP A 291 -31.18 -15.16 26.58
CA ASP A 291 -30.46 -16.36 26.10
C ASP A 291 -29.18 -16.67 26.90
N SER A 292 -28.66 -15.71 27.68
CA SER A 292 -27.42 -15.87 28.45
C SER A 292 -27.50 -16.89 29.58
N GLU A 293 -28.70 -17.20 30.05
CA GLU A 293 -28.91 -18.17 31.13
C GLU A 293 -28.63 -19.61 30.68
N TYR A 294 -28.86 -19.93 29.40
CA TYR A 294 -28.75 -21.31 28.92
C TYR A 294 -27.30 -21.84 28.97
N PRO A 295 -26.30 -21.19 28.35
CA PRO A 295 -24.90 -21.64 28.44
C PRO A 295 -24.36 -21.65 29.88
N GLU A 296 -24.81 -20.70 30.71
CA GLU A 296 -24.43 -20.63 32.13
C GLU A 296 -24.94 -21.86 32.90
N ARG A 297 -26.21 -22.25 32.70
CA ARG A 297 -26.79 -23.45 33.33
C ARG A 297 -26.09 -24.73 32.89
N GLN A 298 -25.81 -24.87 31.59
CA GLN A 298 -25.11 -26.06 31.07
C GLN A 298 -23.69 -26.17 31.62
N TRP A 299 -22.95 -25.06 31.66
CA TRP A 299 -21.61 -25.02 32.23
C TRP A 299 -21.61 -25.40 33.72
N ARG A 300 -22.55 -24.87 34.52
CA ARG A 300 -22.67 -25.22 35.95
C ARG A 300 -22.95 -26.72 36.15
N SER A 301 -23.89 -27.28 35.38
CA SER A 301 -24.19 -28.70 35.43
C SER A 301 -22.99 -29.58 35.06
N ALA A 302 -22.20 -29.19 34.05
CA ALA A 302 -20.98 -29.92 33.68
C ALA A 302 -19.89 -29.83 34.77
N MET A 303 -19.73 -28.65 35.40
CA MET A 303 -18.81 -28.45 36.52
C MET A 303 -19.19 -29.27 37.76
N GLU A 304 -20.47 -29.35 38.10
CA GLU A 304 -20.97 -30.19 39.19
C GLU A 304 -20.66 -31.67 38.92
N ARG A 305 -20.97 -32.16 37.70
CA ARG A 305 -20.60 -33.52 37.27
C ARG A 305 -19.10 -33.78 37.39
N ARG A 306 -18.27 -32.81 37.03
CA ARG A 306 -16.80 -32.92 37.13
C ARG A 306 -16.31 -32.99 38.56
N SER A 307 -16.89 -32.19 39.46
CA SER A 307 -16.55 -32.21 40.88
C SER A 307 -16.89 -33.54 41.55
N ALA A 308 -17.97 -34.20 41.11
CA ALA A 308 -18.40 -35.50 41.64
C ALA A 308 -17.44 -36.66 41.29
N LEU A 309 -16.58 -36.51 40.28
CA LEU A 309 -15.60 -37.54 39.86
C LEU A 309 -14.35 -37.61 40.74
N GLY A 310 -14.12 -36.64 41.64
CA GLY A 310 -12.92 -36.60 42.47
C GLY A 310 -11.63 -36.57 41.63
N ALA A 311 -10.74 -37.55 41.83
CA ALA A 311 -9.45 -37.65 41.14
C ALA A 311 -9.51 -38.34 39.75
N ALA A 312 -10.65 -38.91 39.35
CA ALA A 312 -10.79 -39.58 38.06
C ALA A 312 -10.70 -38.56 36.91
N ARG A 313 -10.11 -38.95 35.76
CA ARG A 313 -10.02 -38.11 34.55
C ARG A 313 -11.07 -38.55 33.53
N ASP A 314 -11.76 -37.57 32.96
CA ASP A 314 -12.71 -37.77 31.87
C ASP A 314 -12.48 -36.67 30.82
N ALA A 315 -11.77 -37.02 29.75
CA ALA A 315 -11.41 -36.08 28.69
C ALA A 315 -12.64 -35.53 27.95
N ALA A 316 -13.71 -36.31 27.82
CA ALA A 316 -14.92 -35.87 27.14
C ALA A 316 -15.69 -34.85 27.98
N LEU A 317 -15.77 -35.07 29.31
CA LEU A 317 -16.37 -34.10 30.23
C LEU A 317 -15.52 -32.82 30.36
N ASP A 318 -14.19 -32.93 30.37
CA ASP A 318 -13.30 -31.77 30.34
C ASP A 318 -13.51 -30.95 29.06
N ALA A 319 -13.65 -31.61 27.90
CA ALA A 319 -13.97 -30.96 26.63
C ALA A 319 -15.38 -30.34 26.60
N GLU A 320 -16.36 -30.96 27.25
CA GLU A 320 -17.72 -30.42 27.43
C GLU A 320 -17.69 -29.12 28.24
N ILE A 321 -17.01 -29.10 29.39
CA ILE A 321 -16.88 -27.91 30.24
C ILE A 321 -16.25 -26.76 29.46
N GLU A 322 -15.19 -27.06 28.69
CA GLU A 322 -14.49 -26.08 27.88
C GLU A 322 -15.38 -25.54 26.74
N SER A 323 -16.20 -26.39 26.10
CA SER A 323 -17.21 -25.97 25.12
C SER A 323 -18.18 -24.94 25.73
N TRP A 324 -18.77 -25.25 26.88
CA TRP A 324 -19.70 -24.34 27.53
C TRP A 324 -19.04 -23.08 28.09
N ARG A 325 -17.76 -23.14 28.48
CA ARG A 325 -16.98 -21.95 28.85
C ARG A 325 -16.87 -20.99 27.66
N ARG A 326 -16.51 -21.51 26.48
CA ARG A 326 -16.43 -20.72 25.24
C ARG A 326 -17.79 -20.22 24.79
N ALA A 327 -18.86 -21.01 24.93
CA ALA A 327 -20.24 -20.57 24.65
C ALA A 327 -20.63 -19.36 25.51
N ARG A 328 -20.30 -19.36 26.80
CA ARG A 328 -20.54 -18.22 27.71
C ARG A 328 -19.73 -16.99 27.31
N GLU A 329 -18.46 -17.18 26.93
CA GLU A 329 -17.62 -16.10 26.44
C GLU A 329 -18.21 -15.47 25.16
N ALA A 330 -18.62 -16.30 24.19
CA ALA A 330 -19.28 -15.85 22.97
C ALA A 330 -20.55 -15.05 23.27
N GLN A 331 -21.39 -15.52 24.18
CA GLN A 331 -22.62 -14.80 24.54
C GLN A 331 -22.34 -13.47 25.24
N ARG A 332 -21.37 -13.43 26.15
CA ARG A 332 -20.94 -12.17 26.79
C ARG A 332 -20.38 -11.18 25.78
N ALA A 333 -19.60 -11.65 24.81
CA ALA A 333 -19.07 -10.81 23.75
C ALA A 333 -20.19 -10.23 22.87
N ARG A 334 -21.24 -11.00 22.56
CA ARG A 334 -22.42 -10.50 21.83
C ARG A 334 -23.13 -9.38 22.57
N ILE A 335 -23.41 -9.59 23.86
CA ILE A 335 -24.07 -8.57 24.72
C ILE A 335 -23.20 -7.31 24.81
N ALA A 336 -21.89 -7.48 25.00
CA ALA A 336 -20.95 -6.36 25.06
C ALA A 336 -20.89 -5.60 23.72
N ALA A 337 -20.90 -6.30 22.58
CA ALA A 337 -20.88 -5.69 21.25
C ALA A 337 -22.14 -4.84 21.00
N VAL A 338 -23.33 -5.36 21.33
CA VAL A 338 -24.60 -4.60 21.19
C VAL A 338 -24.61 -3.39 22.13
N SER A 339 -24.14 -3.56 23.37
CA SER A 339 -24.04 -2.45 24.33
C SER A 339 -23.06 -1.36 23.85
N GLU A 340 -21.93 -1.77 23.28
CA GLU A 340 -20.97 -0.86 22.65
C GLU A 340 -21.61 -0.13 21.47
N GLN A 341 -22.32 -0.82 20.58
CA GLN A 341 -23.02 -0.20 19.45
C GLN A 341 -24.05 0.84 19.91
N LEU A 342 -24.88 0.53 20.92
CA LEU A 342 -25.84 1.48 21.50
C LEU A 342 -25.14 2.75 22.00
N ALA A 343 -24.01 2.61 22.69
CA ALA A 343 -23.21 3.75 23.14
C ALA A 343 -22.62 4.56 21.97
N GLN A 344 -22.23 3.90 20.88
CA GLN A 344 -21.75 4.57 19.66
C GLN A 344 -22.88 5.30 18.91
N HIS A 345 -24.10 4.78 18.88
CA HIS A 345 -25.24 5.47 18.27
C HIS A 345 -25.58 6.79 18.98
N ALA A 346 -25.50 6.83 20.31
CA ALA A 346 -25.66 8.06 21.09
C ALA A 346 -24.58 9.11 20.73
N LYS A 347 -23.33 8.67 20.53
CA LYS A 347 -22.23 9.54 20.06
C LYS A 347 -22.44 9.98 18.62
N ALA A 348 -22.92 9.09 17.75
CA ALA A 348 -23.20 9.38 16.35
C ALA A 348 -24.28 10.45 16.19
N ARG A 349 -25.36 10.37 16.98
CA ARG A 349 -26.39 11.41 17.09
C ARG A 349 -25.76 12.76 17.37
N THR A 350 -24.95 12.82 18.43
CA THR A 350 -24.26 14.05 18.84
C THR A 350 -23.34 14.59 17.75
N ALA A 351 -22.58 13.71 17.08
CA ALA A 351 -21.68 14.09 16.00
C ALA A 351 -22.45 14.65 14.79
N TRP A 352 -23.52 14.01 14.35
CA TRP A 352 -24.35 14.49 13.23
C TRP A 352 -25.02 15.83 13.53
N THR A 353 -25.55 16.02 14.73
CA THR A 353 -26.10 17.32 15.15
C THR A 353 -25.03 18.41 15.14
N ARG A 354 -23.81 18.12 15.59
CA ARG A 354 -22.69 19.08 15.55
C ARG A 354 -22.28 19.42 14.12
N ARG A 355 -22.17 18.42 13.24
CA ARG A 355 -21.87 18.62 11.80
C ARG A 355 -22.92 19.53 11.15
N TYR A 356 -24.20 19.32 11.45
CA TYR A 356 -25.28 20.20 10.97
C TYR A 356 -25.13 21.64 11.49
N ARG A 357 -24.93 21.82 12.80
CA ARG A 357 -24.73 23.17 13.39
C ARG A 357 -23.53 23.90 12.80
N ILE A 358 -22.44 23.19 12.49
CA ILE A 358 -21.28 23.76 11.79
C ILE A 358 -21.68 24.21 10.38
N ALA A 359 -22.35 23.35 9.62
CA ALA A 359 -22.79 23.65 8.25
C ALA A 359 -23.81 24.82 8.21
N ALA A 360 -24.68 24.92 9.21
CA ALA A 360 -25.65 26.01 9.36
C ALA A 360 -25.04 27.32 9.88
N GLY A 361 -23.77 27.30 10.32
CA GLY A 361 -23.11 28.48 10.91
C GLY A 361 -23.60 28.82 12.32
N GLU A 362 -24.19 27.85 13.03
CA GLU A 362 -24.79 27.99 14.37
C GLU A 362 -23.83 27.59 15.51
N ALA A 363 -22.55 27.31 15.20
CA ALA A 363 -21.56 26.86 16.17
C ALA A 363 -20.62 27.99 16.61
N ASP A 364 -20.46 28.17 17.92
CA ASP A 364 -19.58 29.20 18.49
C ASP A 364 -18.11 28.75 18.53
N ALA A 365 -17.17 29.70 18.51
CA ALA A 365 -15.73 29.39 18.54
C ALA A 365 -15.30 28.56 19.77
N ALA A 366 -15.93 28.78 20.93
CA ALA A 366 -15.68 28.00 22.14
C ALA A 366 -16.18 26.55 22.01
N GLU A 367 -17.35 26.36 21.39
CA GLU A 367 -17.92 25.04 21.11
C GLU A 367 -17.02 24.26 20.14
N LEU A 368 -16.55 24.90 19.06
CA LEU A 368 -15.65 24.28 18.08
C LEU A 368 -14.35 23.77 18.72
N VAL A 369 -13.75 24.53 19.65
CA VAL A 369 -12.55 24.11 20.37
C VAL A 369 -12.83 22.88 21.25
N ALA A 370 -13.96 22.87 21.96
CA ALA A 370 -14.35 21.73 22.79
C ALA A 370 -14.63 20.49 21.94
N TRP A 371 -15.42 20.62 20.87
CA TRP A 371 -15.77 19.52 19.98
C TRP A 371 -14.57 18.94 19.25
N ARG A 372 -13.58 19.78 18.87
CA ARG A 372 -12.31 19.32 18.30
C ARG A 372 -11.57 18.38 19.24
N LYS A 373 -11.47 18.77 20.52
CA LYS A 373 -10.80 17.94 21.55
C LYS A 373 -11.54 16.63 21.76
N GLU A 374 -12.87 16.67 21.87
CA GLU A 374 -13.71 15.49 22.04
C GLU A 374 -13.64 14.54 20.84
N ALA A 375 -13.69 15.06 19.61
CA ALA A 375 -13.61 14.25 18.40
C ALA A 375 -12.24 13.55 18.28
N ARG A 376 -11.14 14.26 18.54
CA ARG A 376 -9.79 13.66 18.56
C ARG A 376 -9.66 12.57 19.62
N GLN A 377 -10.20 12.81 20.82
CA GLN A 377 -10.20 11.79 21.88
C GLN A 377 -11.01 10.57 21.46
N ALA A 378 -12.20 10.77 20.89
CA ALA A 378 -13.04 9.67 20.42
C ALA A 378 -12.33 8.82 19.35
N ILE A 379 -11.62 9.47 18.40
CA ILE A 379 -10.81 8.76 17.39
C ILE A 379 -9.70 7.93 18.04
N GLU A 380 -9.00 8.47 19.04
CA GLU A 380 -7.93 7.74 19.72
C GLU A 380 -8.45 6.54 20.54
N ASP A 381 -9.59 6.72 21.20
CA ASP A 381 -10.27 5.63 21.91
C ASP A 381 -10.69 4.51 20.94
N LEU A 382 -11.21 4.88 19.76
CA LEU A 382 -11.61 3.95 18.70
C LEU A 382 -10.41 3.24 18.08
N ASN A 383 -9.30 3.94 17.81
CA ASN A 383 -8.04 3.33 17.36
C ASN A 383 -7.51 2.31 18.35
N THR A 384 -7.59 2.62 19.65
CA THR A 384 -7.17 1.70 20.72
C THR A 384 -8.07 0.46 20.76
N ALA A 385 -9.38 0.65 20.63
CA ALA A 385 -10.34 -0.45 20.55
C ALA A 385 -10.10 -1.34 19.32
N GLU A 386 -9.83 -0.75 18.16
CA GLU A 386 -9.51 -1.46 16.92
C GLU A 386 -8.28 -2.35 17.09
N ARG A 387 -7.15 -1.80 17.57
CA ARG A 387 -5.91 -2.57 17.78
C ARG A 387 -6.12 -3.76 18.71
N SER A 388 -6.83 -3.55 19.83
CA SER A 388 -7.15 -4.60 20.80
C SER A 388 -8.00 -5.71 20.17
N LYS A 389 -9.08 -5.34 19.46
CA LYS A 389 -9.99 -6.27 18.79
C LYS A 389 -9.31 -7.03 17.65
N THR A 390 -8.51 -6.36 16.82
CA THR A 390 -7.74 -6.98 15.73
C THR A 390 -6.74 -8.02 16.27
N SER A 391 -6.03 -7.68 17.36
CA SER A 391 -5.15 -8.64 18.03
C SER A 391 -5.93 -9.85 18.58
N ARG A 392 -7.12 -9.63 19.15
CA ARG A 392 -7.97 -10.71 19.66
C ARG A 392 -8.49 -11.62 18.55
N VAL A 393 -8.91 -11.05 17.42
CA VAL A 393 -9.33 -11.82 16.23
C VAL A 393 -8.19 -12.69 15.71
N ALA A 394 -6.98 -12.16 15.62
CA ALA A 394 -5.81 -12.92 15.19
C ALA A 394 -5.52 -14.11 16.13
N GLN A 395 -5.63 -13.90 17.45
CA GLN A 395 -5.50 -14.99 18.43
C GLN A 395 -6.58 -16.07 18.21
N LEU A 396 -7.85 -15.68 18.09
CA LEU A 396 -8.97 -16.61 17.94
C LEU A 396 -8.88 -17.42 16.63
N ARG A 397 -8.40 -16.81 15.54
CA ARG A 397 -8.11 -17.53 14.29
C ARG A 397 -7.03 -18.58 14.46
N GLY A 398 -6.00 -18.30 15.26
CA GLY A 398 -5.00 -19.29 15.65
C GLY A 398 -5.58 -20.43 16.51
N GLU A 399 -6.54 -20.13 17.39
CA GLU A 399 -7.27 -21.14 18.16
C GLU A 399 -8.18 -22.02 17.26
N LEU A 400 -8.86 -21.43 16.27
CA LEU A 400 -9.65 -22.17 15.28
C LEU A 400 -8.79 -23.18 14.51
N ALA A 401 -7.63 -22.75 14.02
CA ALA A 401 -6.72 -23.64 13.29
C ALA A 401 -6.30 -24.85 14.14
N ARG A 402 -6.03 -24.65 15.44
CA ARG A 402 -5.71 -25.74 16.37
C ARG A 402 -6.89 -26.70 16.60
N LEU A 403 -8.11 -26.16 16.73
CA LEU A 403 -9.32 -26.98 16.90
C LEU A 403 -9.62 -27.78 15.62
N ASP A 404 -9.41 -27.19 14.45
CA ASP A 404 -9.54 -27.87 13.16
C ASP A 404 -8.53 -29.03 13.03
N GLU A 405 -7.28 -28.84 13.44
CA GLU A 405 -6.26 -29.89 13.49
C GLU A 405 -6.66 -31.05 14.42
N GLN A 406 -7.17 -30.74 15.62
CA GLN A 406 -7.67 -31.74 16.56
C GLN A 406 -8.85 -32.53 16.00
N LEU A 407 -9.78 -31.87 15.32
CA LEU A 407 -10.92 -32.52 14.66
C LEU A 407 -10.48 -33.42 13.50
N GLN A 408 -9.47 -33.02 12.73
CA GLN A 408 -8.90 -33.86 11.69
C GLN A 408 -8.23 -35.11 12.27
N ALA A 409 -7.49 -34.98 13.37
CA ALA A 409 -6.88 -36.11 14.07
C ALA A 409 -7.95 -37.09 14.62
N ALA A 410 -9.04 -36.56 15.20
CA ALA A 410 -10.15 -37.35 15.74
C ALA A 410 -10.94 -38.13 14.66
N ARG A 411 -10.83 -37.75 13.37
CA ARG A 411 -11.39 -38.55 12.26
C ARG A 411 -10.59 -39.82 11.99
N GLN A 412 -9.30 -39.82 12.30
CA GLN A 412 -8.40 -40.96 12.09
C GLN A 412 -8.47 -41.93 13.28
N THR A 413 -8.58 -41.40 14.49
CA THR A 413 -8.70 -42.18 15.74
C THR A 413 -9.94 -41.74 16.51
N PRO A 414 -10.94 -42.61 16.74
CA PRO A 414 -12.17 -42.22 17.44
C PRO A 414 -11.90 -41.62 18.83
N ASP A 415 -12.21 -40.35 19.00
CA ASP A 415 -12.10 -39.61 20.26
C ASP A 415 -13.50 -39.24 20.79
N PRO A 416 -13.91 -39.69 21.99
CA PRO A 416 -15.17 -39.30 22.63
C PRO A 416 -15.35 -37.78 22.79
N SER A 417 -14.26 -37.02 22.80
CA SER A 417 -14.23 -35.56 22.95
C SER A 417 -14.52 -34.82 21.64
N ALA A 418 -14.45 -35.50 20.48
CA ALA A 418 -14.51 -34.88 19.16
C ALA A 418 -15.75 -34.03 18.93
N ARG A 419 -16.91 -34.46 19.45
CA ARG A 419 -18.15 -33.68 19.38
C ARG A 419 -17.99 -32.32 20.07
N TRP A 420 -17.46 -32.31 21.29
CA TRP A 420 -17.30 -31.08 22.08
C TRP A 420 -16.22 -30.17 21.51
N ILE A 421 -15.16 -30.73 20.90
CA ILE A 421 -14.16 -29.95 20.15
C ILE A 421 -14.83 -29.27 18.94
N GLY A 422 -15.77 -29.95 18.27
CA GLY A 422 -16.59 -29.37 17.21
C GLY A 422 -17.44 -28.20 17.71
N GLU A 423 -18.12 -28.36 18.84
CA GLU A 423 -18.89 -27.27 19.47
C GLU A 423 -17.98 -26.10 19.93
N GLN A 424 -16.80 -26.38 20.48
CA GLN A 424 -15.79 -25.36 20.82
C GLN A 424 -15.42 -24.53 19.59
N ARG A 425 -15.16 -25.18 18.44
CA ARG A 425 -14.84 -24.50 17.18
C ARG A 425 -15.95 -23.53 16.77
N GLU A 426 -17.20 -23.97 16.82
CA GLU A 426 -18.36 -23.12 16.50
C GLU A 426 -18.45 -21.90 17.43
N HIS A 427 -18.21 -22.06 18.73
CA HIS A 427 -18.22 -20.94 19.67
C HIS A 427 -17.07 -19.96 19.45
N VAL A 428 -15.88 -20.44 19.06
CA VAL A 428 -14.75 -19.56 18.70
C VAL A 428 -15.02 -18.84 17.38
N ALA A 429 -15.60 -19.51 16.39
CA ALA A 429 -16.00 -18.89 15.13
C ALA A 429 -17.00 -17.76 15.39
N ALA A 430 -18.01 -18.01 16.23
CA ALA A 430 -18.97 -16.99 16.65
C ALA A 430 -18.30 -15.77 17.34
N LEU A 431 -17.23 -15.98 18.13
CA LEU A 431 -16.44 -14.88 18.72
C LEU A 431 -15.70 -14.05 17.66
N VAL A 432 -15.10 -14.73 16.67
CA VAL A 432 -14.46 -14.07 15.53
C VAL A 432 -15.47 -13.22 14.77
N ASP A 433 -16.65 -13.75 14.50
CA ASP A 433 -17.72 -13.03 13.79
C ASP A 433 -18.18 -11.79 14.56
N VAL A 434 -18.44 -11.93 15.87
CA VAL A 434 -18.87 -10.81 16.72
C VAL A 434 -17.83 -9.69 16.77
N LEU A 435 -16.55 -10.04 16.91
CA LEU A 435 -15.47 -9.06 16.92
C LEU A 435 -15.25 -8.44 15.54
N GLY A 436 -15.42 -9.22 14.47
CA GLY A 436 -15.39 -8.75 13.09
C GLY A 436 -16.46 -7.70 12.83
N SER A 437 -17.72 -7.99 13.17
CA SER A 437 -18.82 -7.02 13.07
C SER A 437 -18.56 -5.79 13.94
N SER A 438 -18.03 -5.98 15.16
CA SER A 438 -17.69 -4.87 16.04
C SER A 438 -16.60 -3.95 15.45
N LEU A 439 -15.59 -4.49 14.77
CA LEU A 439 -14.56 -3.70 14.06
C LEU A 439 -15.15 -2.81 12.97
N VAL A 440 -16.14 -3.30 12.20
CA VAL A 440 -16.85 -2.49 11.20
C VAL A 440 -17.56 -1.30 11.85
N ASN A 441 -18.18 -1.51 13.02
CA ASN A 441 -18.83 -0.42 13.76
C ASN A 441 -17.82 0.59 14.32
N VAL A 442 -16.67 0.12 14.82
CA VAL A 442 -15.57 0.98 15.27
C VAL A 442 -15.10 1.88 14.13
N GLU A 443 -14.90 1.31 12.94
CA GLU A 443 -14.50 2.06 11.75
C GLU A 443 -15.53 3.12 11.35
N THR A 444 -16.81 2.72 11.33
CA THR A 444 -17.91 3.62 10.98
C THR A 444 -17.99 4.82 11.93
N SER A 445 -17.86 4.58 13.24
CA SER A 445 -17.81 5.64 14.26
C SER A 445 -16.57 6.53 14.10
N ARG A 446 -15.40 5.92 13.86
CA ARG A 446 -14.13 6.63 13.68
C ARG A 446 -14.18 7.58 12.50
N ARG A 447 -14.72 7.12 11.37
CA ARG A 447 -14.93 7.92 10.16
C ARG A 447 -15.86 9.10 10.41
N LEU A 448 -16.97 8.90 11.13
CA LEU A 448 -17.89 10.00 11.46
C LEU A 448 -17.19 11.08 12.32
N HIS A 449 -16.41 10.69 13.32
CA HIS A 449 -15.63 11.63 14.12
C HIS A 449 -14.52 12.32 13.32
N ALA A 450 -13.88 11.62 12.37
CA ALA A 450 -12.90 12.22 11.47
C ALA A 450 -13.54 13.26 10.54
N LYS A 451 -14.74 12.98 10.01
CA LYS A 451 -15.52 13.94 9.21
C LYS A 451 -15.90 15.18 10.02
N LEU A 452 -16.36 14.99 11.26
CA LEU A 452 -16.63 16.11 12.17
C LEU A 452 -15.36 16.95 12.42
N LEU A 453 -14.20 16.32 12.57
CA LEU A 453 -12.94 17.02 12.77
C LEU A 453 -12.57 17.86 11.53
N ALA A 454 -12.72 17.29 10.33
CA ALA A 454 -12.50 17.99 9.07
C ALA A 454 -13.42 19.22 8.93
N ASP A 455 -14.71 19.06 9.27
CA ASP A 455 -15.69 20.16 9.28
C ASP A 455 -15.28 21.29 10.26
N ILE A 456 -14.73 20.95 11.44
CA ILE A 456 -14.28 21.92 12.47
C ILE A 456 -12.97 22.62 12.12
N GLU A 457 -12.02 21.90 11.53
CA GLU A 457 -10.68 22.43 11.24
C GLU A 457 -10.70 23.34 10.00
N GLY A 458 -11.82 23.37 9.27
CA GLY A 458 -11.84 23.98 7.95
C GLY A 458 -10.94 23.20 6.98
N ASP A 459 -10.59 21.96 7.32
CA ASP A 459 -9.92 20.97 6.47
C ASP A 459 -10.93 20.45 5.47
N ALA A 460 -11.32 21.41 4.64
CA ALA A 460 -11.73 21.27 3.30
C ALA A 460 -10.58 20.66 2.47
N GLU A 461 -10.45 19.33 2.51
CA GLU A 461 -10.13 18.61 1.27
C GLU A 461 -11.25 18.80 0.21
N SER A 462 -12.37 19.46 0.57
CA SER A 462 -13.55 19.65 -0.30
C SER A 462 -14.01 21.10 -0.58
N ASN A 463 -13.33 22.15 -0.09
CA ASN A 463 -13.68 23.54 -0.45
C ASN A 463 -12.52 24.22 -1.19
N GLY A 464 -12.33 23.83 -2.45
CA GLY A 464 -12.01 24.67 -3.62
C GLY A 464 -10.75 25.55 -3.68
N VAL A 465 -10.15 25.98 -2.57
CA VAL A 465 -9.03 26.94 -2.55
C VAL A 465 -7.79 26.33 -1.89
N SER A 466 -7.96 25.56 -0.80
CA SER A 466 -6.87 24.80 -0.16
C SER A 466 -6.47 23.56 -0.94
N ALA A 467 -7.39 22.89 -1.64
CA ALA A 467 -7.09 21.77 -2.53
C ALA A 467 -6.35 22.22 -3.81
N TRP A 468 -6.71 23.39 -4.37
CA TRP A 468 -5.89 24.05 -5.41
C TRP A 468 -4.54 24.46 -4.84
N ALA A 469 -4.46 24.99 -3.62
CA ALA A 469 -3.19 25.31 -2.98
C ALA A 469 -2.35 24.06 -2.67
N ALA A 470 -2.96 22.93 -2.30
CA ALA A 470 -2.28 21.66 -2.01
C ALA A 470 -1.84 20.93 -3.28
N THR A 471 -2.63 21.00 -4.37
CA THR A 471 -2.21 20.51 -5.70
C THR A 471 -1.24 21.45 -6.39
N ALA A 472 -1.35 22.76 -6.18
CA ALA A 472 -0.34 23.74 -6.59
C ALA A 472 0.94 23.57 -5.78
N TRP A 473 0.85 23.31 -4.47
CA TRP A 473 1.98 23.06 -3.59
C TRP A 473 2.62 21.70 -3.88
N SER A 474 1.86 20.66 -4.24
CA SER A 474 2.43 19.37 -4.64
C SER A 474 3.08 19.44 -6.02
N ARG A 475 2.55 20.24 -6.96
CA ARG A 475 3.22 20.55 -8.23
C ARG A 475 4.47 21.41 -8.03
N VAL A 476 4.41 22.41 -7.15
CA VAL A 476 5.56 23.23 -6.75
C VAL A 476 6.59 22.38 -6.01
N ALA A 477 6.20 21.45 -5.14
CA ALA A 477 7.08 20.54 -4.42
C ALA A 477 7.71 19.50 -5.36
N ALA A 478 6.95 19.01 -6.35
CA ALA A 478 7.47 18.14 -7.41
C ALA A 478 8.47 18.88 -8.31
N VAL A 479 8.23 20.17 -8.62
CA VAL A 479 9.19 21.05 -9.31
C VAL A 479 10.39 21.38 -8.41
N TRP A 480 10.17 21.59 -7.11
CA TRP A 480 11.21 21.92 -6.12
C TRP A 480 12.20 20.78 -5.90
N ASN A 481 11.69 19.55 -5.90
CA ASN A 481 12.47 18.31 -5.81
C ASN A 481 12.86 17.74 -7.17
N HIS A 482 12.56 18.43 -8.27
CA HIS A 482 12.97 17.97 -9.59
C HIS A 482 14.49 18.03 -9.72
N GLU A 483 15.08 16.89 -10.05
CA GLU A 483 16.51 16.75 -10.30
C GLU A 483 16.82 17.34 -11.68
N LEU A 484 17.47 18.51 -11.70
CA LEU A 484 17.83 19.18 -12.96
C LEU A 484 19.08 18.55 -13.60
N THR A 485 20.00 18.04 -12.78
CA THR A 485 21.25 17.40 -13.19
C THR A 485 21.92 16.74 -11.97
N SER A 486 22.78 15.75 -12.19
CA SER A 486 23.63 15.15 -11.15
C SER A 486 25.10 15.47 -11.45
N VAL A 487 25.83 15.86 -10.41
CA VAL A 487 27.30 16.04 -10.45
C VAL A 487 27.86 15.19 -9.32
N ASP A 488 28.75 14.25 -9.64
CA ASP A 488 29.37 13.31 -8.70
C ASP A 488 28.37 12.52 -7.83
N ASP A 489 27.34 11.91 -8.45
CA ASP A 489 26.29 11.09 -7.79
C ASP A 489 25.50 11.81 -6.68
N ARG A 490 25.50 13.15 -6.68
CA ARG A 490 24.66 13.97 -5.79
C ARG A 490 23.64 14.76 -6.61
N PRO A 491 22.33 14.60 -6.36
CA PRO A 491 21.32 15.28 -7.15
C PRO A 491 21.30 16.78 -6.87
N ILE A 492 21.35 17.60 -7.93
CA ILE A 492 21.15 19.05 -7.85
C ILE A 492 19.68 19.32 -8.12
N THR A 493 18.94 19.64 -7.05
CA THR A 493 17.52 19.97 -7.13
C THR A 493 17.31 21.47 -7.33
N VAL A 494 16.17 21.86 -7.93
CA VAL A 494 15.75 23.27 -8.06
C VAL A 494 15.80 23.99 -6.71
N GLY A 495 15.37 23.31 -5.63
CA GLY A 495 15.40 23.86 -4.27
C GLY A 495 16.81 24.19 -3.75
N LYS A 496 17.84 23.42 -4.13
CA LYS A 496 19.23 23.71 -3.76
C LYS A 496 19.75 24.96 -4.46
N ILE A 497 19.42 25.16 -5.73
CA ILE A 497 19.82 26.35 -6.51
C ILE A 497 19.20 27.61 -5.90
N ILE A 498 17.89 27.60 -5.63
CA ILE A 498 17.18 28.74 -5.04
C ILE A 498 17.74 29.07 -3.65
N SER A 499 17.99 28.04 -2.84
CA SER A 499 18.61 28.20 -1.51
C SER A 499 20.02 28.78 -1.60
N GLY A 500 20.81 28.40 -2.61
CA GLY A 500 22.10 29.00 -2.94
C GLY A 500 22.01 30.47 -3.32
N VAL A 501 21.02 30.85 -4.14
CA VAL A 501 20.77 32.26 -4.52
C VAL A 501 20.35 33.10 -3.31
N ILE A 502 19.45 32.58 -2.47
CA ILE A 502 19.02 33.27 -1.25
C ILE A 502 20.21 33.47 -0.29
N LEU A 503 21.03 32.44 -0.09
CA LEU A 503 22.24 32.53 0.71
C LEU A 503 23.21 33.58 0.15
N LEU A 504 23.37 33.66 -1.17
CA LEU A 504 24.18 34.67 -1.83
C LEU A 504 23.64 36.08 -1.54
N LEU A 505 22.33 36.32 -1.71
CA LEU A 505 21.71 37.63 -1.49
C LEU A 505 21.82 38.08 -0.02
N ILE A 506 21.50 37.19 0.92
CA ILE A 506 21.64 37.46 2.36
C ILE A 506 23.11 37.72 2.71
N GLY A 507 24.02 36.89 2.19
CA GLY A 507 25.44 37.03 2.45
C GLY A 507 26.04 38.30 1.83
N LEU A 508 25.57 38.76 0.66
CA LEU A 508 25.95 40.07 0.09
C LEU A 508 25.52 41.23 1.00
N PHE A 509 24.27 41.19 1.48
CA PHE A 509 23.77 42.19 2.42
C PHE A 509 24.59 42.20 3.72
N LEU A 510 24.84 41.02 4.30
CA LEU A 510 25.59 40.87 5.54
C LEU A 510 27.06 41.27 5.36
N SER A 511 27.68 40.93 4.23
CA SER A 511 29.05 41.33 3.90
C SER A 511 29.19 42.85 3.82
N ARG A 512 28.20 43.53 3.23
CA ARG A 512 28.19 45.00 3.13
C ARG A 512 27.97 45.66 4.48
N TRP A 513 27.08 45.10 5.30
CA TRP A 513 26.84 45.58 6.66
C TRP A 513 28.07 45.40 7.56
N LEU A 514 28.68 44.21 7.55
CA LEU A 514 29.80 43.85 8.40
C LEU A 514 31.08 44.63 8.01
N SER A 515 31.40 44.71 6.72
CA SER A 515 32.56 45.49 6.25
C SER A 515 32.44 46.97 6.64
N GLY A 516 31.26 47.58 6.46
CA GLY A 516 31.01 48.95 6.86
C GLY A 516 30.98 49.16 8.38
N PHE A 517 30.57 48.16 9.16
CA PHE A 517 30.66 48.20 10.62
C PHE A 517 32.12 48.20 11.10
N VAL A 518 32.94 47.29 10.55
CA VAL A 518 34.37 47.17 10.90
C VAL A 518 35.13 48.45 10.54
N ALA A 519 34.90 49.01 9.35
CA ALA A 519 35.54 50.25 8.91
C ALA A 519 35.23 51.43 9.84
N ARG A 520 33.95 51.61 10.22
CA ARG A 520 33.52 52.65 11.17
C ARG A 520 34.16 52.48 12.55
N ARG A 521 34.29 51.23 13.02
CA ARG A 521 34.90 50.95 14.33
C ARG A 521 36.41 51.16 14.33
N LEU A 522 37.08 50.90 13.21
CA LEU A 522 38.51 51.16 13.04
C LEU A 522 38.85 52.65 13.10
N ILE A 523 38.08 53.49 12.40
CA ILE A 523 38.24 54.96 12.46
C ILE A 523 38.02 55.45 13.89
N ALA A 524 36.92 55.01 14.52
CA ALA A 524 36.54 55.47 15.86
C ALA A 524 37.50 55.04 16.98
N ARG A 525 38.20 53.91 16.84
CA ARG A 525 39.04 53.35 17.92
C ARG A 525 40.54 53.45 17.68
N PHE A 526 40.99 53.47 16.42
CA PHE A 526 42.42 53.40 16.07
C PHE A 526 42.95 54.62 15.30
N HIS A 527 42.14 55.68 15.13
CA HIS A 527 42.54 56.93 14.43
C HIS A 527 43.16 56.69 13.04
N VAL A 528 42.70 55.65 12.34
CA VAL A 528 43.15 55.32 10.99
C VAL A 528 42.65 56.38 10.01
N THR A 529 43.50 56.82 9.08
CA THR A 529 43.12 57.77 8.02
C THR A 529 41.95 57.24 7.19
N GLU A 530 41.03 58.11 6.78
CA GLU A 530 39.82 57.73 6.04
C GLU A 530 40.11 56.89 4.78
N GLY A 531 41.18 57.22 4.05
CA GLY A 531 41.59 56.47 2.86
C GLY A 531 42.00 55.01 3.15
N ALA A 532 42.75 54.78 4.23
CA ALA A 532 43.15 53.43 4.62
C ALA A 532 41.97 52.60 5.14
N ALA A 533 41.02 53.23 5.86
CA ALA A 533 39.81 52.56 6.32
C ALA A 533 38.88 52.17 5.14
N ALA A 534 38.76 53.02 4.12
CA ALA A 534 38.00 52.73 2.91
C ALA A 534 38.63 51.59 2.08
N ALA A 535 39.96 51.59 1.94
CA ALA A 535 40.68 50.51 1.27
C ALA A 535 40.47 49.17 2.00
N LEU A 536 40.60 49.16 3.33
CA LEU A 536 40.39 47.97 4.14
C LEU A 536 38.94 47.48 4.13
N GLN A 537 37.96 48.40 4.13
CA GLN A 537 36.54 48.06 3.96
C GLN A 537 36.32 47.31 2.64
N THR A 538 36.92 47.80 1.56
CA THR A 538 36.77 47.24 0.22
C THR A 538 37.37 45.85 0.13
N ILE A 539 38.58 45.68 0.67
CA ILE A 539 39.25 44.37 0.76
C ILE A 539 38.39 43.40 1.57
N LEU A 540 37.94 43.80 2.75
CA LEU A 540 37.14 42.95 3.63
C LEU A 540 35.79 42.57 2.99
N PHE A 541 35.14 43.51 2.30
CA PHE A 541 33.93 43.24 1.55
C PHE A 541 34.16 42.16 0.49
N TYR A 542 35.17 42.30 -0.37
CA TYR A 542 35.44 41.30 -1.40
C TYR A 542 35.81 39.93 -0.83
N VAL A 543 36.59 39.87 0.25
CA VAL A 543 36.91 38.61 0.94
C VAL A 543 35.64 37.92 1.45
N LEU A 544 34.74 38.67 2.10
CA LEU A 544 33.47 38.14 2.59
C LEU A 544 32.56 37.68 1.45
N VAL A 545 32.47 38.45 0.36
CA VAL A 545 31.67 38.11 -0.82
C VAL A 545 32.17 36.81 -1.47
N VAL A 546 33.48 36.68 -1.67
CA VAL A 546 34.08 35.45 -2.22
C VAL A 546 33.80 34.26 -1.30
N THR A 547 33.92 34.44 0.02
CA THR A 547 33.64 33.39 1.00
C THR A 547 32.18 32.92 0.92
N VAL A 548 31.23 33.85 0.94
CA VAL A 548 29.79 33.56 0.80
C VAL A 548 29.49 32.85 -0.51
N ALA A 549 30.11 33.30 -1.62
CA ALA A 549 29.95 32.65 -2.91
C ALA A 549 30.41 31.19 -2.88
N LEU A 550 31.59 30.90 -2.31
CA LEU A 550 32.09 29.52 -2.18
C LEU A 550 31.18 28.64 -1.32
N PHE A 551 30.59 29.18 -0.24
CA PHE A 551 29.60 28.48 0.56
C PHE A 551 28.30 28.20 -0.21
N ALA A 552 27.82 29.16 -1.01
CA ALA A 552 26.66 28.96 -1.87
C ALA A 552 26.90 27.87 -2.93
N LEU A 553 28.08 27.86 -3.57
CA LEU A 553 28.44 26.79 -4.50
C LEU A 553 28.51 25.41 -3.81
N ARG A 554 29.05 25.34 -2.59
CA ARG A 554 29.08 24.10 -1.80
C ARG A 554 27.68 23.60 -1.44
N LEU A 555 26.76 24.50 -1.10
CA LEU A 555 25.37 24.16 -0.80
C LEU A 555 24.65 23.53 -2.00
N VAL A 556 24.98 23.99 -3.21
CA VAL A 556 24.47 23.47 -4.48
C VAL A 556 25.20 22.18 -4.93
N ASN A 557 26.18 21.69 -4.16
CA ASN A 557 27.05 20.55 -4.49
C ASN A 557 27.92 20.77 -5.74
N VAL A 558 28.28 22.02 -6.05
CA VAL A 558 29.27 22.29 -7.11
C VAL A 558 30.67 21.97 -6.57
N PRO A 559 31.48 21.14 -7.26
CA PRO A 559 32.82 20.79 -6.80
C PRO A 559 33.72 22.04 -6.77
N LEU A 560 34.25 22.38 -5.59
CA LEU A 560 35.12 23.54 -5.40
C LEU A 560 36.56 23.31 -5.88
N THR A 561 36.89 22.12 -6.36
CA THR A 561 38.25 21.70 -6.75
C THR A 561 38.85 22.57 -7.86
N ALA A 562 38.05 23.07 -8.80
CA ALA A 562 38.55 24.01 -9.82
C ALA A 562 38.91 25.38 -9.21
N PHE A 563 38.17 25.82 -8.20
CA PHE A 563 38.40 27.10 -7.52
C PHE A 563 39.60 27.06 -6.57
N THR A 564 39.95 25.89 -6.00
CA THR A 564 41.15 25.76 -5.17
C THR A 564 42.42 25.94 -5.99
N ILE A 565 42.45 25.41 -7.23
CA ILE A 565 43.56 25.60 -8.16
C ILE A 565 43.69 27.08 -8.55
N LEU A 566 42.58 27.71 -8.95
CA LEU A 566 42.56 29.12 -9.32
C LEU A 566 42.93 30.03 -8.14
N GLY A 567 42.40 29.74 -6.95
CA GLY A 567 42.72 30.45 -5.72
C GLY A 567 44.19 30.30 -5.32
N GLY A 568 44.78 29.11 -5.52
CA GLY A 568 46.21 28.87 -5.34
C GLY A 568 47.06 29.71 -6.29
N ALA A 569 46.73 29.75 -7.58
CA ALA A 569 47.41 30.57 -8.57
C ALA A 569 47.31 32.08 -8.23
N LEU A 570 46.13 32.54 -7.81
CA LEU A 570 45.91 33.93 -7.38
C LEU A 570 46.74 34.27 -6.14
N ALA A 571 46.76 33.39 -5.13
CA ALA A 571 47.54 33.59 -3.90
C ALA A 571 49.05 33.68 -4.19
N VAL A 572 49.55 32.85 -5.10
CA VAL A 572 50.94 32.91 -5.57
C VAL A 572 51.22 34.23 -6.31
N GLY A 573 50.32 34.66 -7.20
CA GLY A 573 50.46 35.94 -7.91
C GLY A 573 50.47 37.16 -6.97
N VAL A 574 49.57 37.19 -5.98
CA VAL A 574 49.55 38.23 -4.94
C VAL A 574 50.81 38.17 -4.06
N GLY A 575 51.29 36.97 -3.74
CA GLY A 575 52.53 36.76 -3.00
C GLY A 575 53.75 37.33 -3.74
N PHE A 576 53.89 37.04 -5.03
CA PHE A 576 54.96 37.63 -5.86
C PHE A 576 54.82 39.14 -6.01
N GLY A 577 53.61 39.66 -6.21
CA GLY A 577 53.36 41.11 -6.29
C GLY A 577 53.67 41.87 -4.99
N SER A 578 53.52 41.21 -3.84
CA SER A 578 53.80 41.78 -2.51
C SER A 578 55.21 41.48 -1.98
N GLN A 579 56.02 40.72 -2.72
CA GLN A 579 57.33 40.24 -2.27
C GLN A 579 58.25 41.36 -1.79
N ASN A 580 58.32 42.48 -2.52
CA ASN A 580 59.16 43.62 -2.14
C ASN A 580 58.71 44.27 -0.82
N ILE A 581 57.39 44.39 -0.60
CA ILE A 581 56.84 44.97 0.63
C ILE A 581 57.17 44.06 1.82
N VAL A 582 56.97 42.76 1.65
CA VAL A 582 57.27 41.76 2.69
C VAL A 582 58.77 41.70 2.99
N ASN A 583 59.62 41.73 1.96
CA ASN A 583 61.09 41.78 2.13
C ASN A 583 61.53 43.04 2.88
N ASN A 584 60.95 44.21 2.54
CA ASN A 584 61.25 45.45 3.24
C ASN A 584 60.77 45.40 4.70
N PHE A 585 59.62 44.78 4.98
CA PHE A 585 59.11 44.59 6.33
C PHE A 585 60.02 43.68 7.17
N PHE A 586 60.43 42.52 6.64
CA PHE A 586 61.37 41.64 7.32
C PHE A 586 62.74 42.29 7.51
N SER A 587 63.23 43.04 6.51
CA SER A 587 64.45 43.82 6.64
C SER A 587 64.34 44.81 7.79
N GLY A 588 63.20 45.51 7.92
CA GLY A 588 62.94 46.39 9.06
C GLY A 588 62.92 45.67 10.41
N LEU A 589 62.28 44.49 10.50
CA LEU A 589 62.28 43.69 11.73
C LEU A 589 63.68 43.19 12.10
N ILE A 590 64.47 42.74 11.12
CA ILE A 590 65.85 42.30 11.33
C ILE A 590 66.71 43.49 11.78
N LEU A 591 66.58 44.66 11.15
CA LEU A 591 67.27 45.87 11.59
C LEU A 591 66.92 46.26 13.03
N LEU A 592 65.65 46.12 13.44
CA LEU A 592 65.22 46.38 14.81
C LEU A 592 65.77 45.34 15.80
N ALA A 593 65.88 44.08 15.39
CA ALA A 593 66.36 42.98 16.21
C ALA A 593 67.90 42.96 16.35
N GLU A 594 68.63 43.07 15.25
CA GLU A 594 70.09 43.02 15.19
C GLU A 594 70.74 44.38 15.50
N ARG A 595 70.00 45.49 15.33
CA ARG A 595 70.46 46.87 15.55
C ARG A 595 71.85 47.19 14.94
N PRO A 596 72.07 46.94 13.64
CA PRO A 596 73.36 47.25 13.00
C PRO A 596 73.61 48.76 12.86
N VAL A 597 72.59 49.59 13.09
CA VAL A 597 72.65 51.06 13.07
C VAL A 597 71.87 51.61 14.27
N ARG A 598 72.40 52.62 14.95
CA ARG A 598 71.74 53.29 16.10
C ARG A 598 71.16 54.64 15.69
N VAL A 599 70.15 55.07 16.44
CA VAL A 599 69.53 56.40 16.26
C VAL A 599 70.60 57.47 16.52
N GLY A 600 71.05 58.15 15.46
CA GLY A 600 72.11 59.17 15.50
C GLY A 600 73.33 58.88 14.61
N ASP A 601 73.44 57.67 14.05
CA ASP A 601 74.56 57.32 13.17
C ASP A 601 74.41 57.99 11.79
N VAL A 602 75.53 58.46 11.22
CA VAL A 602 75.60 58.91 9.83
C VAL A 602 75.77 57.68 8.95
N VAL A 603 74.77 57.40 8.13
CA VAL A 603 74.75 56.26 7.21
C VAL A 603 74.88 56.79 5.79
N GLU A 604 75.85 56.28 5.04
CA GLU A 604 75.94 56.48 3.58
C GLU A 604 75.22 55.30 2.90
N VAL A 605 74.23 55.61 2.06
CA VAL A 605 73.32 54.63 1.45
C VAL A 605 73.74 54.35 0.02
#